data_AF-A0A831V921-F1
#
_entry.id   AF-A0A831V921-F1
#
_cell.length_a   1.000
_cell.length_b   1.000
_cell.length_c   1.000
_cell.angle_alpha   90.00
_cell.angle_beta   90.00
_cell.angle_gamma   90.00
#
_symmetry.space_group_name_H-M   'P 1'
#
loop_
_entity.id
_entity.type
_entity.pdbx_description
1 polymer ?
#
loop_
_entity_poly.entity_id
_entity_poly.type
_entity_poly.pdbx_seq_one_letter_code
_entity_poly.pdbx_strand_id
1 'polypeptide(L)'
;MDVAVDVDRARSAADIVGRLGLRRDAYDDGRFYPPRSDPREDQLAFFAAMVAVDHRTSTPLGPFEGHIDGEFFHGADALWRLGRKAYDEGLFKAGRLAELTPGEAERLFSIGGARVWDFHVRMFLLRDLGRKALRAGGFEALIPDAVAEMAERLRRVRAYEDPVGKKALLLAKFLDGRGLVKFKDPENFDVPVDNHLSRIAYRLGIADVDYGQLFEGLELGREEDAEVRQKVKLAWRLVAKFSGVDPFTLDDFLWSFGRRVCTREAPKCGQCPFRSICKANGLGRYPPEHTHLLTWYY
;
A
#
# COMPACT_ATOMS: atom_id res chain seq x y z
N MET A 1 -17.04 -14.49 2.59
CA MET A 1 -16.83 -14.80 1.15
C MET A 1 -15.90 -15.98 1.04
N ASP A 2 -16.23 -17.00 0.24
CA ASP A 2 -15.27 -18.07 -0.02
C ASP A 2 -14.32 -17.69 -1.16
N VAL A 3 -13.04 -18.01 -0.96
CA VAL A 3 -11.95 -17.73 -1.91
C VAL A 3 -11.14 -19.00 -2.01
N ALA A 4 -10.89 -19.48 -3.22
CA ALA A 4 -10.01 -20.62 -3.48
C ALA A 4 -8.74 -20.14 -4.18
N VAL A 5 -7.57 -20.63 -3.77
CA VAL A 5 -6.32 -20.30 -4.48
C VAL A 5 -6.11 -21.29 -5.63
N ASP A 6 -6.04 -20.79 -6.86
CA ASP A 6 -5.81 -21.59 -8.06
C ASP A 6 -4.31 -21.59 -8.42
N VAL A 7 -3.65 -22.71 -8.18
CA VAL A 7 -2.20 -22.88 -8.36
C VAL A 7 -1.80 -22.86 -9.83
N ASP A 8 -2.61 -23.42 -10.74
CA ASP A 8 -2.29 -23.50 -12.17
C ASP A 8 -2.43 -22.13 -12.84
N ARG A 9 -3.44 -21.36 -12.43
CA ARG A 9 -3.54 -19.94 -12.81
C ARG A 9 -2.40 -19.12 -12.23
N ALA A 10 -1.98 -19.39 -10.99
CA ALA A 10 -0.82 -18.71 -10.40
C ALA A 10 0.46 -18.98 -11.19
N ARG A 11 0.70 -20.23 -11.64
CA ARG A 11 1.82 -20.58 -12.54
C ARG A 11 1.73 -19.84 -13.88
N SER A 12 0.54 -19.82 -14.49
CA SER A 12 0.32 -19.11 -15.76
C SER A 12 0.60 -17.61 -15.64
N ALA A 13 0.18 -16.99 -14.53
CA ALA A 13 0.48 -15.59 -14.25
C ALA A 13 1.99 -15.37 -14.00
N ALA A 14 2.63 -16.30 -13.29
CA ALA A 14 4.06 -16.25 -13.01
C ALA A 14 4.92 -16.31 -14.28
N ASP A 15 4.55 -17.14 -15.26
CA ASP A 15 5.25 -17.23 -16.55
C ASP A 15 5.26 -15.89 -17.30
N ILE A 16 4.17 -15.13 -17.20
CA ILE A 16 4.08 -13.78 -17.76
C ILE A 16 4.94 -12.82 -16.95
N VAL A 17 4.78 -12.81 -15.62
CA VAL A 17 5.55 -11.95 -14.71
C VAL A 17 7.07 -12.11 -14.92
N GLY A 18 7.55 -13.35 -15.02
CA GLY A 18 8.98 -13.65 -15.22
C GLY A 18 9.56 -13.09 -16.53
N ARG A 19 8.72 -12.78 -17.51
CA ARG A 19 9.14 -12.22 -18.81
C ARG A 19 9.04 -10.69 -18.88
N LEU A 20 8.42 -10.04 -17.89
CA LEU A 20 8.23 -8.58 -17.91
C LEU A 20 9.49 -7.79 -17.57
N GLY A 21 10.54 -8.44 -17.06
CA GLY A 21 11.80 -7.77 -16.68
C GLY A 21 11.61 -6.70 -15.60
N LEU A 22 10.72 -6.98 -14.63
CA LEU A 22 10.35 -6.04 -13.57
C LEU A 22 11.56 -5.60 -12.74
N ARG A 23 11.54 -4.35 -12.29
CA ARG A 23 12.57 -3.77 -11.43
C ARG A 23 11.92 -3.06 -10.24
N ARG A 24 12.53 -3.24 -9.07
CA ARG A 24 12.23 -2.50 -7.83
C ARG A 24 12.34 -0.99 -8.06
N ASP A 25 11.40 -0.22 -7.53
CA ASP A 25 11.54 1.23 -7.44
C ASP A 25 12.57 1.61 -6.36
N ALA A 26 13.41 2.60 -6.64
CA ALA A 26 14.41 3.12 -5.72
C ALA A 26 13.87 4.25 -4.82
N TYR A 27 12.64 4.71 -5.09
CA TYR A 27 11.93 5.76 -4.36
C TYR A 27 12.73 7.06 -4.31
N ASP A 28 13.26 7.47 -5.47
CA ASP A 28 14.18 8.59 -5.65
C ASP A 28 13.54 9.89 -6.15
N ASP A 29 12.26 9.86 -6.52
CA ASP A 29 11.56 11.05 -6.99
C ASP A 29 11.45 12.11 -5.89
N GLY A 30 12.26 13.15 -5.98
CA GLY A 30 12.34 14.23 -5.00
C GLY A 30 11.04 15.05 -4.85
N ARG A 31 10.06 14.88 -5.75
CA ARG A 31 8.71 15.46 -5.57
C ARG A 31 7.99 14.81 -4.39
N PHE A 32 8.26 13.53 -4.11
CA PHE A 32 7.55 12.71 -3.13
C PHE A 32 8.42 12.27 -1.95
N TYR A 33 9.74 12.13 -2.13
CA TYR A 33 10.60 11.49 -1.14
C TYR A 33 11.74 12.41 -0.65
N PRO A 34 12.18 12.28 0.61
CA PRO A 34 13.35 12.98 1.13
C PRO A 34 14.62 12.69 0.31
N PRO A 35 15.54 13.67 0.17
CA PRO A 35 16.89 13.43 -0.36
C PRO A 35 17.62 12.28 0.35
N ARG A 36 18.37 11.48 -0.41
CA ARG A 36 19.17 10.35 0.15
C ARG A 36 20.23 10.82 1.15
N SER A 37 20.71 12.05 0.99
CA SER A 37 21.72 12.68 1.84
C SER A 37 21.23 13.03 3.24
N ASP A 38 19.92 13.04 3.45
CA ASP A 38 19.34 13.48 4.71
C ASP A 38 19.55 12.43 5.81
N PRO A 39 19.52 12.81 7.10
CA PRO A 39 19.73 11.87 8.19
C PRO A 39 18.80 10.65 8.11
N ARG A 40 19.36 9.46 8.37
CA ARG A 40 18.63 8.19 8.30
C ARG A 40 17.36 8.20 9.16
N GLU A 41 17.46 8.61 10.42
CA GLU A 41 16.33 8.81 11.34
C GLU A 41 15.18 9.61 10.71
N ASP A 42 15.50 10.67 9.96
CA ASP A 42 14.48 11.57 9.37
C ASP A 42 13.79 10.90 8.19
N GLN A 43 14.56 10.20 7.35
CA GLN A 43 14.00 9.43 6.25
C GLN A 43 13.11 8.29 6.77
N LEU A 44 13.53 7.58 7.82
CA LEU A 44 12.72 6.55 8.48
C LEU A 44 11.42 7.13 9.07
N ALA A 45 11.51 8.28 9.76
CA ALA A 45 10.36 8.98 10.30
C ALA A 45 9.35 9.35 9.21
N PHE A 46 9.85 9.86 8.07
CA PHE A 46 9.03 10.19 6.91
C PHE A 46 8.29 8.98 6.36
N PHE A 47 9.01 7.91 5.99
CA PHE A 47 8.38 6.73 5.38
C PHE A 47 7.40 6.05 6.34
N ALA A 48 7.75 5.94 7.63
CA ALA A 48 6.84 5.39 8.63
C ALA A 48 5.57 6.26 8.76
N ALA A 49 5.71 7.57 8.90
CA ALA A 49 4.55 8.45 9.03
C ALA A 49 3.66 8.46 7.78
N MET A 50 4.25 8.52 6.59
CA MET A 50 3.48 8.56 5.35
C MET A 50 2.74 7.25 5.10
N VAL A 51 3.39 6.09 5.30
CA VAL A 51 2.72 4.79 5.20
C VAL A 51 1.61 4.63 6.25
N ALA A 52 1.82 5.15 7.46
CA ALA A 52 0.81 5.10 8.52
C ALA A 52 -0.52 5.74 8.10
N VAL A 53 -0.46 6.80 7.28
CA VAL A 53 -1.65 7.54 6.84
C VAL A 53 -2.03 7.30 5.38
N ASP A 54 -1.29 6.53 4.61
CA ASP A 54 -1.65 6.23 3.22
C ASP A 54 -2.79 5.20 3.13
N HIS A 55 -4.03 5.71 3.05
CA HIS A 55 -5.25 4.91 2.90
C HIS A 55 -6.39 5.75 2.31
N ARG A 56 -7.20 5.18 1.40
CA ARG A 56 -8.44 5.77 0.89
C ARG A 56 -8.37 7.26 0.53
N THR A 57 -7.39 7.63 -0.28
CA THR A 57 -7.28 8.98 -0.87
C THR A 57 -8.30 9.21 -2.00
N SER A 58 -9.20 8.25 -2.24
CA SER A 58 -10.41 8.42 -3.04
C SER A 58 -11.52 7.61 -2.38
N THR A 59 -12.67 8.25 -2.22
CA THR A 59 -13.86 7.67 -1.57
C THR A 59 -15.09 7.97 -2.42
N PRO A 60 -16.26 7.39 -2.10
CA PRO A 60 -17.51 7.79 -2.76
C PRO A 60 -17.85 9.29 -2.62
N LEU A 61 -17.25 10.00 -1.64
CA LEU A 61 -17.41 11.46 -1.49
C LEU A 61 -16.55 12.27 -2.47
N GLY A 62 -15.62 11.62 -3.16
CA GLY A 62 -14.75 12.24 -4.13
C GLY A 62 -13.27 11.85 -3.98
N PRO A 63 -12.46 12.19 -4.98
CA PRO A 63 -11.00 12.04 -4.95
C PRO A 63 -10.34 13.13 -4.10
N PHE A 64 -9.21 12.79 -3.48
CA PHE A 64 -8.29 13.77 -2.89
C PHE A 64 -7.29 14.22 -3.97
N GLU A 65 -7.54 15.38 -4.58
CA GLU A 65 -6.76 15.86 -5.72
C GLU A 65 -6.73 17.39 -5.79
N GLY A 66 -5.76 17.94 -6.52
CA GLY A 66 -5.63 19.39 -6.70
C GLY A 66 -4.23 19.80 -7.15
N HIS A 67 -4.02 21.11 -7.27
CA HIS A 67 -2.72 21.66 -7.67
C HIS A 67 -1.81 21.96 -6.47
N ILE A 68 -0.55 21.55 -6.54
CA ILE A 68 0.51 21.88 -5.59
C ILE A 68 1.68 22.45 -6.40
N ASP A 69 2.07 23.70 -6.12
CA ASP A 69 3.14 24.41 -6.83
C ASP A 69 2.98 24.39 -8.37
N GLY A 70 1.74 24.46 -8.85
CA GLY A 70 1.41 24.51 -10.28
C GLY A 70 1.25 23.15 -10.99
N GLU A 71 1.56 22.04 -10.32
CA GLU A 71 1.36 20.68 -10.85
C GLU A 71 0.12 20.02 -10.23
N PHE A 72 -0.66 19.29 -11.03
CA PHE A 72 -1.85 18.57 -10.57
C PHE A 72 -1.50 17.19 -10.02
N PHE A 73 -1.95 16.89 -8.81
CA PHE A 73 -1.75 15.59 -8.15
C PHE A 73 -3.09 14.95 -7.79
N HIS A 74 -3.12 13.62 -7.81
CA HIS A 74 -4.32 12.82 -7.52
C HIS A 74 -4.03 11.71 -6.51
N GLY A 75 -4.95 11.52 -5.57
CA GLY A 75 -4.97 10.40 -4.64
C GLY A 75 -3.75 10.33 -3.74
N ALA A 76 -3.09 9.17 -3.71
CA ALA A 76 -1.89 8.95 -2.91
C ALA A 76 -0.76 9.91 -3.33
N ASP A 77 -0.60 10.17 -4.62
CA ASP A 77 0.47 11.06 -5.12
C ASP A 77 0.33 12.48 -4.54
N ALA A 78 -0.91 12.98 -4.36
CA ALA A 78 -1.17 14.26 -3.69
C ALA A 78 -0.80 14.23 -2.20
N LEU A 79 -1.18 13.16 -1.49
CA LEU A 79 -0.83 12.96 -0.09
C LEU A 79 0.69 12.90 0.12
N TRP A 80 1.41 12.14 -0.70
CA TRP A 80 2.87 12.03 -0.62
C TRP A 80 3.58 13.32 -1.00
N ARG A 81 3.05 14.10 -1.95
CA ARG A 81 3.58 15.43 -2.28
C ARG A 81 3.43 16.42 -1.14
N LEU A 82 2.27 16.46 -0.47
CA LEU A 82 2.08 17.28 0.74
C LEU A 82 2.99 16.81 1.88
N GLY A 83 3.13 15.49 2.05
CA GLY A 83 4.11 14.89 2.95
C GLY A 83 5.51 15.43 2.69
N ARG A 84 5.95 15.43 1.44
CA ARG A 84 7.27 15.97 1.09
C ARG A 84 7.42 17.43 1.51
N LYS A 85 6.42 18.30 1.28
CA LYS A 85 6.48 19.71 1.73
C LYS A 85 6.55 19.81 3.26
N ALA A 86 5.74 19.03 3.97
CA ALA A 86 5.76 18.99 5.43
C ALA A 86 7.10 18.46 6.00
N TYR A 87 7.81 17.65 5.23
CA TYR A 87 9.17 17.20 5.57
C TYR A 87 10.17 18.34 5.53
N ASP A 88 10.12 19.21 4.51
CA ASP A 88 10.97 20.41 4.46
C ASP A 88 10.70 21.37 5.63
N GLU A 89 9.48 21.37 6.17
CA GLU A 89 9.10 22.11 7.38
C GLU A 89 9.52 21.43 8.69
N GLY A 90 10.17 20.26 8.63
CA GLY A 90 10.64 19.53 9.81
C GLY A 90 9.53 18.85 10.61
N LEU A 91 8.40 18.50 10.00
CA LEU A 91 7.26 17.88 10.70
C LEU A 91 7.57 16.45 11.20
N PHE A 92 8.36 15.69 10.45
CA PHE A 92 8.58 14.26 10.71
C PHE A 92 9.69 14.04 11.74
N LYS A 93 9.36 14.32 13.01
CA LYS A 93 10.16 13.97 14.19
C LYS A 93 9.24 13.33 15.21
N ALA A 94 9.75 12.37 15.99
CA ALA A 94 8.91 11.62 16.94
C ALA A 94 8.12 12.53 17.89
N GLY A 95 8.76 13.56 18.47
CA GLY A 95 8.11 14.57 19.31
C GLY A 95 7.09 15.43 18.58
N ARG A 96 7.45 15.94 17.39
CA ARG A 96 6.55 16.78 16.56
C ARG A 96 5.29 16.01 16.15
N LEU A 97 5.44 14.73 15.76
CA LEU A 97 4.32 13.86 15.43
C LEU A 97 3.44 13.57 16.66
N ALA A 98 4.04 13.28 17.82
CA ALA A 98 3.32 12.99 19.08
C ALA A 98 2.38 14.13 19.52
N GLU A 99 2.72 15.36 19.16
CA GLU A 99 2.03 16.60 19.51
C GLU A 99 1.29 17.26 18.33
N LEU A 100 1.31 16.63 17.14
CA LEU A 100 0.79 17.16 15.88
C LEU A 100 -0.52 17.93 16.06
N THR A 101 -0.54 19.22 15.72
CA THR A 101 -1.74 20.06 15.88
C THR A 101 -2.69 19.94 14.70
N PRO A 102 -3.99 20.29 14.84
CA PRO A 102 -4.91 20.35 13.70
C PRO A 102 -4.42 21.28 12.58
N GLY A 103 -3.80 22.42 12.92
CA GLY A 103 -3.28 23.37 11.93
C GLY A 103 -2.08 22.83 11.14
N GLU A 104 -1.23 22.01 11.75
CA GLU A 104 -0.16 21.28 11.05
C GLU A 104 -0.72 20.13 10.21
N ALA A 105 -1.70 19.39 10.75
CA ALA A 105 -2.38 18.33 10.01
C ALA A 105 -3.11 18.86 8.78
N GLU A 106 -3.68 20.08 8.83
CA GLU A 106 -4.33 20.73 7.67
C GLU A 106 -3.37 20.88 6.50
N ARG A 107 -2.09 21.20 6.75
CA ARG A 107 -1.07 21.31 5.69
C ARG A 107 -0.72 19.98 5.05
N LEU A 108 -0.89 18.88 5.77
CA LEU A 108 -0.59 17.53 5.29
C LEU A 108 -1.79 16.87 4.58
N PHE A 109 -3.00 17.25 4.98
CA PHE A 109 -4.22 16.52 4.65
C PHE A 109 -5.27 17.33 3.91
N SER A 110 -4.93 18.55 3.48
CA SER A 110 -5.83 19.39 2.69
C SER A 110 -5.12 19.98 1.47
N ILE A 111 -5.87 20.08 0.37
CA ILE A 111 -5.42 20.63 -0.91
C ILE A 111 -6.60 21.32 -1.59
N GLY A 112 -6.42 22.56 -2.05
CA GLY A 112 -7.46 23.27 -2.82
C GLY A 112 -8.83 23.37 -2.12
N GLY A 113 -8.86 23.41 -0.79
CA GLY A 113 -10.11 23.43 0.00
C GLY A 113 -10.74 22.05 0.23
N ALA A 114 -10.23 21.00 -0.40
CA ALA A 114 -10.60 19.62 -0.11
C ALA A 114 -9.73 19.05 1.02
N ARG A 115 -10.35 18.30 1.92
CA ARG A 115 -9.69 17.59 3.01
C ARG A 115 -9.76 16.09 2.72
N VAL A 116 -8.65 15.38 2.84
CA VAL A 116 -8.61 13.92 2.68
C VAL A 116 -9.53 13.26 3.70
N TRP A 117 -10.16 12.16 3.28
CA TRP A 117 -10.97 11.31 4.15
C TRP A 117 -10.21 10.94 5.44
N ASP A 118 -10.94 10.82 6.55
CA ASP A 118 -10.42 10.40 7.86
C ASP A 118 -9.38 11.34 8.48
N PHE A 119 -9.49 12.65 8.25
CA PHE A 119 -8.56 13.66 8.77
C PHE A 119 -8.18 13.50 10.26
N HIS A 120 -9.16 13.43 11.16
CA HIS A 120 -8.88 13.31 12.59
C HIS A 120 -8.31 11.93 12.97
N VAL A 121 -8.70 10.88 12.24
CA VAL A 121 -8.12 9.54 12.41
C VAL A 121 -6.65 9.57 11.99
N ARG A 122 -6.31 10.12 10.82
CA ARG A 122 -4.92 10.28 10.35
C ARG A 122 -4.05 11.05 11.34
N MET A 123 -4.58 12.15 11.87
CA MET A 123 -3.92 12.92 12.93
C MET A 123 -3.68 12.07 14.19
N PHE A 124 -4.68 11.28 14.62
CA PHE A 124 -4.53 10.34 15.72
C PHE A 124 -3.45 9.26 15.44
N LEU A 125 -3.43 8.71 14.22
CA LEU A 125 -2.46 7.69 13.81
C LEU A 125 -1.02 8.22 13.87
N LEU A 126 -0.78 9.45 13.39
CA LEU A 126 0.54 10.09 13.47
C LEU A 126 0.96 10.39 14.91
N ARG A 127 0.03 10.85 15.75
CA ARG A 127 0.29 11.06 17.18
C ARG A 127 0.65 9.78 17.90
N ASP A 128 -0.07 8.69 17.65
CA ASP A 128 0.26 7.39 18.21
C ASP A 128 1.65 6.92 17.75
N LEU A 129 1.93 6.97 16.44
CA LEU A 129 3.26 6.62 15.89
C LEU A 129 4.38 7.43 16.55
N GLY A 130 4.25 8.75 16.65
CA GLY A 130 5.24 9.62 17.28
C GLY A 130 5.50 9.25 18.74
N ARG A 131 4.44 8.98 19.52
CA ARG A 131 4.56 8.55 20.92
C ARG A 131 5.24 7.19 21.06
N LYS A 132 4.96 6.25 20.15
CA LYS A 132 5.57 4.92 20.17
C LYS A 132 7.04 4.98 19.75
N ALA A 133 7.39 5.81 18.76
CA ALA A 133 8.77 6.07 18.38
C ALA A 133 9.56 6.72 19.53
N LEU A 134 9.01 7.72 20.23
CA LEU A 134 9.64 8.31 21.41
C LEU A 134 9.93 7.27 22.50
N ARG A 135 8.96 6.39 22.80
CA ARG A 135 9.15 5.32 23.81
C ARG A 135 10.19 4.30 23.39
N ALA A 136 10.37 4.08 22.09
CA ALA A 136 11.40 3.19 21.55
C ALA A 136 12.80 3.84 21.55
N GLY A 137 12.89 5.17 21.66
CA GLY A 137 14.14 5.92 21.54
C GLY A 137 14.41 6.51 20.14
N GLY A 138 13.41 6.56 19.27
CA GLY A 138 13.51 7.05 17.88
C GLY A 138 12.95 6.07 16.86
N PHE A 139 12.93 6.47 15.59
CA PHE A 139 12.51 5.62 14.47
C PHE A 139 13.53 4.55 14.14
N GLU A 140 14.83 4.83 14.22
CA GLU A 140 15.90 3.83 14.08
C GLU A 140 15.77 2.71 15.13
N ALA A 141 15.35 3.03 16.35
CA ALA A 141 15.10 2.02 17.38
C ALA A 141 13.77 1.28 17.18
N LEU A 142 12.76 1.94 16.60
CA LEU A 142 11.46 1.32 16.30
C LEU A 142 11.54 0.34 15.12
N ILE A 143 12.44 0.59 14.17
CA ILE A 143 12.54 -0.12 12.88
C ILE A 143 13.82 -0.99 12.87
N PRO A 144 13.70 -2.29 13.17
CA PRO A 144 14.83 -3.22 13.15
C PRO A 144 15.20 -3.65 11.72
N ASP A 145 16.26 -4.46 11.61
CA ASP A 145 16.78 -5.00 10.35
C ASP A 145 16.19 -6.37 9.95
N ALA A 146 15.08 -6.77 10.57
CA ALA A 146 14.27 -7.91 10.17
C ALA A 146 12.80 -7.52 9.95
N VAL A 147 12.19 -7.97 8.86
CA VAL A 147 10.80 -7.70 8.51
C VAL A 147 9.85 -8.32 9.54
N ALA A 148 10.09 -9.56 9.95
CA ALA A 148 9.23 -10.23 10.94
C ALA A 148 9.24 -9.48 12.29
N GLU A 149 10.43 -9.05 12.73
CA GLU A 149 10.59 -8.28 13.96
C GLU A 149 9.97 -6.88 13.83
N MET A 150 10.16 -6.22 12.69
CA MET A 150 9.57 -4.91 12.40
C MET A 150 8.05 -4.98 12.45
N ALA A 151 7.43 -5.99 11.82
CA ALA A 151 5.99 -6.18 11.86
C ALA A 151 5.47 -6.39 13.30
N GLU A 152 6.15 -7.21 14.11
CA GLU A 152 5.78 -7.45 15.51
C GLU A 152 5.98 -6.23 16.41
N ARG A 153 6.96 -5.36 16.13
CA ARG A 153 7.09 -4.08 16.83
C ARG A 153 5.99 -3.10 16.41
N LEU A 154 5.75 -2.98 15.10
CA LEU A 154 4.81 -2.01 14.54
C LEU A 154 3.35 -2.35 14.82
N ARG A 155 2.96 -3.61 15.02
CA ARG A 155 1.56 -3.95 15.38
C ARG A 155 1.04 -3.24 16.64
N ARG A 156 1.93 -2.70 17.48
CA ARG A 156 1.60 -1.92 18.69
C ARG A 156 1.31 -0.45 18.40
N VAL A 157 1.54 -0.02 17.16
CA VAL A 157 1.20 1.28 16.60
C VAL A 157 -0.13 1.14 15.86
N ARG A 158 -1.09 2.02 16.16
CA ARG A 158 -2.46 1.94 15.65
C ARG A 158 -2.54 1.88 14.13
N ALA A 159 -1.65 2.57 13.43
CA ALA A 159 -1.65 2.56 11.96
C ALA A 159 -1.25 1.22 11.33
N TYR A 160 -0.58 0.34 12.08
CA TYR A 160 0.07 -0.87 11.58
C TYR A 160 -0.51 -2.17 12.17
N GLU A 161 -1.60 -2.09 12.94
CA GLU A 161 -2.24 -3.27 13.58
C GLU A 161 -3.13 -4.09 12.62
N ASP A 162 -2.98 -3.85 11.31
CA ASP A 162 -3.61 -4.63 10.25
C ASP A 162 -3.31 -6.13 10.44
N PRO A 163 -4.32 -7.01 10.56
CA PRO A 163 -4.11 -8.43 10.76
C PRO A 163 -3.32 -9.12 9.64
N VAL A 164 -3.26 -8.54 8.44
CA VAL A 164 -2.50 -9.10 7.30
C VAL A 164 -1.16 -8.37 7.08
N GLY A 165 -0.89 -7.32 7.86
CA GLY A 165 0.37 -6.61 7.90
C GLY A 165 0.68 -5.77 6.66
N LYS A 166 -0.31 -5.33 5.88
CA LYS A 166 -0.11 -4.56 4.63
C LYS A 166 0.80 -3.37 4.85
N LYS A 167 0.51 -2.50 5.83
CA LYS A 167 1.29 -1.29 6.07
C LYS A 167 2.70 -1.57 6.58
N ALA A 168 2.90 -2.63 7.36
CA ALA A 168 4.24 -3.03 7.78
C ALA A 168 5.08 -3.53 6.59
N LEU A 169 4.48 -4.34 5.70
CA LEU A 169 5.13 -4.82 4.48
C LEU A 169 5.36 -3.69 3.46
N LEU A 170 4.42 -2.76 3.33
CA LEU A 170 4.57 -1.58 2.48
C LEU A 170 5.72 -0.70 2.98
N LEU A 171 5.82 -0.49 4.29
CA LEU A 171 6.98 0.20 4.87
C LEU A 171 8.27 -0.58 4.60
N ALA A 172 8.31 -1.89 4.83
CA ALA A 172 9.49 -2.72 4.53
C ALA A 172 9.95 -2.54 3.08
N LYS A 173 9.00 -2.59 2.14
CA LYS A 173 9.23 -2.37 0.71
C LYS A 173 9.90 -1.02 0.44
N PHE A 174 9.37 0.07 1.00
CA PHE A 174 9.96 1.41 0.84
C PHE A 174 11.39 1.45 1.40
N LEU A 175 11.60 0.93 2.61
CA LEU A 175 12.89 0.99 3.28
C LEU A 175 13.96 0.16 2.58
N ASP A 176 13.59 -1.02 2.07
CA ASP A 176 14.46 -1.90 1.28
C ASP A 176 14.81 -1.27 -0.08
N GLY A 177 13.82 -0.81 -0.85
CA GLY A 177 14.05 -0.16 -2.14
C GLY A 177 14.85 1.14 -2.04
N ARG A 178 14.65 1.88 -0.94
CA ARG A 178 15.45 3.06 -0.61
C ARG A 178 16.86 2.70 -0.14
N GLY A 179 17.13 1.46 0.27
CA GLY A 179 18.40 1.06 0.87
C GLY A 179 18.64 1.66 2.27
N LEU A 180 17.58 2.10 2.96
CA LEU A 180 17.65 2.58 4.36
C LEU A 180 17.78 1.44 5.37
N VAL A 181 17.24 0.29 5.00
CA VAL A 181 17.34 -0.96 5.76
C VAL A 181 17.62 -2.07 4.78
N LYS A 182 18.69 -2.83 5.03
CA LYS A 182 18.96 -4.08 4.34
C LYS A 182 18.44 -5.20 5.23
N PHE A 183 17.24 -5.71 4.94
CA PHE A 183 16.62 -6.73 5.77
C PHE A 183 17.39 -8.06 5.67
N LYS A 184 17.61 -8.69 6.83
CA LYS A 184 18.36 -9.95 6.93
C LYS A 184 17.51 -11.20 6.69
N ASP A 185 16.20 -11.05 6.62
CA ASP A 185 15.19 -12.11 6.49
C ASP A 185 14.31 -11.93 5.23
N PRO A 186 14.90 -11.90 4.02
CA PRO A 186 14.16 -11.69 2.78
C PRO A 186 13.10 -12.77 2.49
N GLU A 187 13.18 -13.94 3.14
CA GLU A 187 12.13 -14.97 3.11
C GLU A 187 10.79 -14.49 3.71
N ASN A 188 10.82 -13.44 4.54
CA ASN A 188 9.63 -12.80 5.10
C ASN A 188 9.09 -11.67 4.21
N PHE A 189 9.68 -11.43 3.04
CA PHE A 189 9.11 -10.49 2.07
C PHE A 189 7.79 -11.05 1.57
N ASP A 190 6.82 -10.16 1.42
CA ASP A 190 5.51 -10.51 0.91
C ASP A 190 4.81 -9.31 0.31
N VAL A 191 3.77 -9.55 -0.48
CA VAL A 191 2.99 -8.47 -1.09
C VAL A 191 2.13 -7.76 -0.04
N PRO A 192 2.16 -6.41 0.05
CA PRO A 192 1.24 -5.63 0.86
C PRO A 192 -0.14 -5.57 0.19
N VAL A 193 -0.93 -6.64 0.34
CA VAL A 193 -2.24 -6.78 -0.31
C VAL A 193 -3.17 -5.61 0.02
N ASP A 194 -3.56 -4.89 -1.03
CA ASP A 194 -4.57 -3.83 -1.04
C ASP A 194 -5.76 -4.19 -1.95
N ASN A 195 -6.62 -3.20 -2.19
CA ASN A 195 -7.77 -3.31 -3.07
C ASN A 195 -7.39 -3.57 -4.55
N HIS A 196 -6.28 -3.02 -5.03
CA HIS A 196 -5.80 -3.23 -6.38
C HIS A 196 -5.31 -4.67 -6.56
N LEU A 197 -4.47 -5.16 -5.65
CA LEU A 197 -3.95 -6.52 -5.67
C LEU A 197 -5.07 -7.56 -5.54
N SER A 198 -6.07 -7.29 -4.70
CA SER A 198 -7.26 -8.14 -4.56
C SER A 198 -8.06 -8.20 -5.86
N ARG A 199 -8.39 -7.04 -6.44
CA ARG A 199 -9.10 -6.96 -7.73
C ARG A 199 -8.37 -7.71 -8.84
N ILE A 200 -7.05 -7.51 -8.97
CA ILE A 200 -6.24 -8.19 -9.98
C ILE A 200 -6.27 -9.70 -9.74
N ALA A 201 -6.10 -10.16 -8.50
CA ALA A 201 -6.12 -11.57 -8.17
C ALA A 201 -7.45 -12.25 -8.55
N TYR A 202 -8.58 -11.62 -8.21
CA TYR A 202 -9.92 -12.12 -8.56
C TYR A 202 -10.13 -12.17 -10.07
N ARG A 203 -9.69 -11.14 -10.79
CA ARG A 203 -9.84 -11.04 -12.24
C ARG A 203 -8.97 -12.04 -12.99
N LEU A 204 -7.74 -12.29 -12.53
CA LEU A 204 -6.90 -13.34 -13.09
C LEU A 204 -7.45 -14.74 -12.76
N GLY A 205 -8.19 -14.86 -11.66
CA GLY A 205 -8.68 -16.12 -11.12
C GLY A 205 -7.64 -16.87 -10.29
N ILE A 206 -6.53 -16.23 -9.90
CA ILE A 206 -5.54 -16.84 -8.99
C ILE A 206 -6.08 -16.92 -7.55
N ALA A 207 -7.00 -16.02 -7.21
CA ALA A 207 -7.87 -16.10 -6.05
C ALA A 207 -9.30 -16.19 -6.59
N ASP A 208 -9.80 -17.40 -6.73
CA ASP A 208 -11.09 -17.68 -7.33
C ASP A 208 -12.23 -17.40 -6.35
N VAL A 209 -13.23 -16.68 -6.84
CA VAL A 209 -14.37 -16.18 -6.06
C VAL A 209 -15.61 -16.12 -6.95
N ASP A 210 -16.78 -16.14 -6.32
CA ASP A 210 -18.02 -15.83 -7.02
C ASP A 210 -18.10 -14.33 -7.34
N TYR A 211 -18.07 -14.01 -8.63
CA TYR A 211 -18.18 -12.63 -9.10
C TYR A 211 -19.53 -12.00 -8.77
N GLY A 212 -20.59 -12.79 -8.60
CA GLY A 212 -21.93 -12.28 -8.25
C GLY A 212 -21.88 -11.44 -6.98
N GLN A 213 -21.30 -11.98 -5.90
CA GLN A 213 -21.16 -11.29 -4.62
C GLN A 213 -20.39 -9.96 -4.75
N LEU A 214 -19.34 -9.94 -5.58
CA LEU A 214 -18.54 -8.72 -5.77
C LEU A 214 -19.31 -7.62 -6.51
N PHE A 215 -20.15 -7.96 -7.49
CA PHE A 215 -20.97 -6.97 -8.20
C PHE A 215 -22.07 -6.37 -7.33
N GLU A 216 -22.51 -7.07 -6.29
CA GLU A 216 -23.51 -6.58 -5.32
C GLU A 216 -22.94 -5.57 -4.30
N GLY A 217 -21.63 -5.29 -4.33
CA GLY A 217 -20.99 -4.33 -3.43
C GLY A 217 -20.68 -4.92 -2.06
N LEU A 218 -20.06 -6.11 -2.03
CA LEU A 218 -19.74 -6.86 -0.82
C LEU A 218 -18.82 -6.09 0.14
N GLU A 219 -19.38 -5.69 1.28
CA GLU A 219 -18.66 -5.18 2.45
C GLU A 219 -18.42 -6.31 3.45
N LEU A 220 -17.17 -6.59 3.76
CA LEU A 220 -16.78 -7.64 4.71
C LEU A 220 -16.56 -7.11 6.12
N GLY A 221 -16.84 -7.97 7.10
CA GLY A 221 -16.38 -7.77 8.47
C GLY A 221 -14.86 -7.91 8.57
N ARG A 222 -14.26 -7.40 9.65
CA ARG A 222 -12.80 -7.38 9.86
C ARG A 222 -12.14 -8.76 9.75
N GLU A 223 -12.77 -9.78 10.30
CA GLU A 223 -12.24 -11.15 10.32
C GLU A 223 -12.32 -11.80 8.93
N GLU A 224 -13.48 -11.71 8.28
CA GLU A 224 -13.67 -12.19 6.91
C GLU A 224 -12.75 -11.47 5.90
N ASP A 225 -12.58 -10.16 6.05
CA ASP A 225 -11.64 -9.35 5.27
C ASP A 225 -10.21 -9.86 5.40
N ALA A 226 -9.78 -10.12 6.64
CA ALA A 226 -8.46 -10.65 6.92
C ALA A 226 -8.27 -12.04 6.29
N GLU A 227 -9.23 -12.94 6.42
CA GLU A 227 -9.18 -14.28 5.83
C GLU A 227 -9.07 -14.23 4.29
N VAL A 228 -9.90 -13.41 3.66
CA VAL A 228 -9.91 -13.19 2.21
C VAL A 228 -8.56 -12.64 1.76
N ARG A 229 -8.04 -11.60 2.42
CA ARG A 229 -6.76 -11.00 2.09
C ARG A 229 -5.58 -11.93 2.33
N GLN A 230 -5.61 -12.82 3.33
CA GLN A 230 -4.59 -13.86 3.51
C GLN A 230 -4.56 -14.84 2.34
N LYS A 231 -5.73 -15.22 1.80
CA LYS A 231 -5.81 -16.08 0.61
C LYS A 231 -5.31 -15.37 -0.65
N VAL A 232 -5.65 -14.09 -0.84
CA VAL A 232 -5.09 -13.25 -1.93
C VAL A 232 -3.57 -13.14 -1.82
N LYS A 233 -3.06 -12.91 -0.60
CA LYS A 233 -1.62 -12.84 -0.32
C LYS A 233 -0.93 -14.15 -0.67
N LEU A 234 -1.52 -15.29 -0.29
CA LEU A 234 -1.02 -16.61 -0.65
C LEU A 234 -0.97 -16.81 -2.18
N ALA A 235 -2.01 -16.41 -2.91
CA ALA A 235 -2.03 -16.51 -4.37
C ALA A 235 -0.87 -15.71 -5.00
N TRP A 236 -0.64 -14.48 -4.57
CA TRP A 236 0.49 -13.68 -5.05
C TRP A 236 1.86 -14.20 -4.61
N ARG A 237 1.96 -14.77 -3.41
CA ARG A 237 3.18 -15.45 -2.95
C ARG A 237 3.56 -16.61 -3.86
N LEU A 238 2.57 -17.37 -4.37
CA LEU A 238 2.81 -18.41 -5.37
C LEU A 238 3.32 -17.82 -6.69
N VAL A 239 2.71 -16.71 -7.17
CA VAL A 239 3.16 -16.03 -8.39
C VAL A 239 4.61 -15.54 -8.25
N ALA A 240 4.94 -14.89 -7.13
CA ALA A 240 6.31 -14.44 -6.83
C ALA A 240 7.29 -15.62 -6.83
N LYS A 241 6.95 -16.70 -6.10
CA LYS A 241 7.76 -17.92 -6.02
C LYS A 241 8.02 -18.55 -7.39
N PHE A 242 6.98 -18.71 -8.22
CA PHE A 242 7.11 -19.37 -9.52
C PHE A 242 7.80 -18.49 -10.56
N SER A 243 7.65 -17.17 -10.48
CA SER A 243 8.28 -16.24 -11.43
C SER A 243 9.73 -15.92 -11.09
N GLY A 244 10.16 -16.19 -9.86
CA GLY A 244 11.47 -15.77 -9.34
C GLY A 244 11.57 -14.26 -9.08
N VAL A 245 10.46 -13.51 -9.20
CA VAL A 245 10.39 -12.09 -8.87
C VAL A 245 10.05 -11.96 -7.39
N ASP A 246 10.83 -11.18 -6.66
CA ASP A 246 10.58 -10.97 -5.24
C ASP A 246 9.22 -10.26 -5.00
N PRO A 247 8.56 -10.50 -3.85
CA PRO A 247 7.20 -10.00 -3.62
C PRO A 247 7.06 -8.48 -3.64
N PHE A 248 8.06 -7.76 -3.14
CA PHE A 248 8.04 -6.32 -3.16
C PHE A 248 8.11 -5.81 -4.61
N THR A 249 8.91 -6.43 -5.51
CA THR A 249 9.07 -5.98 -6.92
C THR A 249 7.81 -6.26 -7.70
N LEU A 250 7.20 -7.40 -7.41
CA LEU A 250 5.88 -7.72 -7.92
C LEU A 250 4.84 -6.68 -7.48
N ASP A 251 4.84 -6.26 -6.21
CA ASP A 251 3.91 -5.24 -5.71
C ASP A 251 4.05 -3.88 -6.42
N ASP A 252 5.28 -3.39 -6.63
CA ASP A 252 5.52 -2.14 -7.37
C ASP A 252 4.85 -2.15 -8.75
N PHE A 253 5.00 -3.28 -9.45
CA PHE A 253 4.32 -3.50 -10.73
C PHE A 253 2.80 -3.56 -10.57
N LEU A 254 2.30 -4.42 -9.67
CA LEU A 254 0.86 -4.67 -9.50
C LEU A 254 0.09 -3.42 -9.10
N TRP A 255 0.67 -2.60 -8.20
CA TRP A 255 0.05 -1.38 -7.75
C TRP A 255 -0.11 -0.37 -8.90
N SER A 256 0.97 -0.11 -9.66
CA SER A 256 0.90 0.75 -10.86
C SER A 256 -0.02 0.18 -11.94
N PHE A 257 0.07 -1.12 -12.19
CA PHE A 257 -0.75 -1.85 -13.15
C PHE A 257 -2.25 -1.77 -12.81
N GLY A 258 -2.60 -1.93 -11.53
CA GLY A 258 -3.98 -1.82 -11.03
C GLY A 258 -4.57 -0.43 -11.15
N ARG A 259 -3.74 0.62 -11.03
CA ARG A 259 -4.18 2.03 -11.21
C ARG A 259 -4.32 2.45 -12.67
N ARG A 260 -3.49 1.90 -13.58
CA ARG A 260 -3.37 2.43 -14.96
C ARG A 260 -4.00 1.53 -16.03
N VAL A 261 -4.03 0.22 -15.80
CA VAL A 261 -4.44 -0.78 -16.79
C VAL A 261 -5.59 -1.64 -16.28
N CYS A 262 -5.44 -2.34 -15.16
CA CYS A 262 -6.51 -3.14 -14.54
C CYS A 262 -7.36 -2.29 -13.58
N THR A 263 -7.84 -1.16 -14.10
CA THR A 263 -8.67 -0.19 -13.36
C THR A 263 -9.98 -0.81 -12.91
N ARG A 264 -10.55 -0.29 -11.82
CA ARG A 264 -11.83 -0.75 -11.28
C ARG A 264 -12.92 -0.66 -12.35
N GLU A 265 -13.06 0.53 -12.94
CA GLU A 265 -13.98 0.83 -14.03
C GLU A 265 -13.22 0.82 -15.36
N ALA A 266 -13.79 0.16 -16.37
CA ALA A 266 -13.26 0.09 -17.74
C ALA A 266 -11.76 -0.31 -17.85
N PRO A 267 -11.38 -1.54 -17.45
CA PRO A 267 -9.99 -1.99 -17.56
C PRO A 267 -9.50 -1.98 -19.02
N LYS A 268 -8.26 -1.55 -19.23
CA LYS A 268 -7.62 -1.43 -20.55
C LYS A 268 -7.04 -2.77 -21.00
N CYS A 269 -7.89 -3.78 -21.20
CA CYS A 269 -7.46 -5.15 -21.51
C CYS A 269 -6.60 -5.27 -22.78
N GLY A 270 -6.71 -4.34 -23.74
CA GLY A 270 -5.82 -4.27 -24.90
C GLY A 270 -4.35 -3.99 -24.58
N GLN A 271 -4.06 -3.39 -23.42
CA GLN A 271 -2.71 -3.10 -22.92
C GLN A 271 -2.28 -4.06 -21.80
N CYS A 272 -3.11 -5.06 -21.47
CA CYS A 272 -2.89 -5.96 -20.35
C CYS A 272 -1.99 -7.14 -20.75
N PRO A 273 -0.83 -7.36 -20.10
CA PRO A 273 0.03 -8.50 -20.40
C PRO A 273 -0.63 -9.84 -20.04
N PHE A 274 -1.57 -9.84 -19.10
CA PHE A 274 -2.30 -11.04 -18.65
C PHE A 274 -3.56 -11.34 -19.47
N ARG A 275 -3.83 -10.61 -20.56
CA ARG A 275 -5.10 -10.69 -21.31
C ARG A 275 -5.47 -12.14 -21.70
N SER A 276 -4.49 -12.92 -22.15
CA SER A 276 -4.71 -14.29 -22.66
C SER A 276 -5.06 -15.31 -21.56
N ILE A 277 -4.70 -15.05 -20.30
CA ILE A 277 -4.93 -15.98 -19.18
C ILE A 277 -6.01 -15.51 -18.20
N CYS A 278 -6.42 -14.23 -18.29
CA CYS A 278 -7.29 -13.57 -17.34
C CYS A 278 -8.73 -14.13 -17.40
N LYS A 279 -9.21 -14.73 -16.29
CA LYS A 279 -10.58 -15.24 -16.14
C LYS A 279 -11.63 -14.18 -16.49
N ALA A 280 -11.51 -12.99 -15.91
CA ALA A 280 -12.43 -11.88 -16.13
C ALA A 280 -12.53 -11.47 -17.60
N ASN A 281 -11.39 -11.40 -18.29
CA ASN A 281 -11.34 -11.08 -19.72
C ASN A 281 -11.98 -12.19 -20.58
N GLY A 282 -11.70 -13.46 -20.27
CA GLY A 282 -12.29 -14.61 -20.97
C GLY A 282 -13.82 -14.68 -20.81
N LEU A 283 -14.35 -14.23 -19.66
CA LEU A 283 -15.78 -14.18 -19.37
C LEU A 283 -16.46 -12.88 -19.81
N GLY A 284 -15.70 -11.85 -20.19
CA GLY A 284 -16.24 -10.50 -20.42
C GLY A 284 -16.85 -9.86 -19.16
N ARG A 285 -16.46 -10.30 -17.95
CA ARG A 285 -17.00 -9.84 -16.66
C ARG A 285 -15.86 -9.31 -15.78
N TYR A 286 -15.94 -8.05 -15.39
CA TYR A 286 -14.86 -7.36 -14.66
C TYR A 286 -15.30 -6.96 -13.25
N PRO A 287 -15.33 -7.90 -12.28
CA PRO A 287 -15.78 -7.60 -10.92
C PRO A 287 -14.88 -6.53 -10.27
N PRO A 288 -15.44 -5.71 -9.37
CA PRO A 288 -14.64 -4.90 -8.46
C PRO A 288 -14.01 -5.80 -7.38
N GLU A 289 -13.17 -5.21 -6.53
CA GLU A 289 -12.79 -5.79 -5.25
C GLU A 289 -13.93 -5.70 -4.22
N HIS A 290 -13.92 -6.62 -3.24
CA HIS A 290 -14.61 -6.46 -1.96
C HIS A 290 -14.16 -5.18 -1.22
N THR A 291 -14.98 -4.72 -0.29
CA THR A 291 -14.65 -3.57 0.56
C THR A 291 -14.66 -3.94 2.03
N HIS A 292 -13.90 -3.17 2.80
CA HIS A 292 -14.01 -3.07 4.25
C HIS A 292 -13.73 -1.60 4.56
N LEU A 293 -14.79 -0.78 4.66
CA LEU A 293 -14.78 0.68 4.62
C LEU A 293 -14.55 1.35 5.99
N LEU A 294 -14.86 0.70 7.10
CA LEU A 294 -14.67 1.28 8.44
C LEU A 294 -13.34 0.83 9.07
N THR A 295 -12.24 1.21 8.44
CA THR A 295 -10.87 0.89 8.92
C THR A 295 -9.82 1.86 8.35
N TRP A 296 -8.62 1.87 8.92
CA TRP A 296 -7.49 2.68 8.47
C TRP A 296 -6.32 1.82 7.94
N TYR A 297 -6.49 0.52 7.71
CA TYR A 297 -5.42 -0.33 7.19
C TYR A 297 -5.39 -0.47 5.66
N TYR A 298 -6.43 0.02 4.97
CA TYR A 298 -6.64 -0.16 3.53
C TYR A 298 -5.88 0.78 2.62
#